data_AF-A0A6P3Y2I5-F1
#
_entry.id   AF-A0A6P3Y2I5-F1
#
_cell.length_a   1.000
_cell.length_b   1.000
_cell.length_c   1.000
_cell.angle_alpha   90.00
_cell.angle_beta   90.00
_cell.angle_gamma   90.00
#
_symmetry.space_group_name_H-M   'P 1'
#
loop_
_entity.id
_entity.type
_entity.pdbx_description
1 polymer ?
#
loop_
_entity_poly.entity_id
_entity_poly.type
_entity_poly.pdbx_seq_one_letter_code
_entity_poly.pdbx_strand_id
1 'polypeptide(L)'
;MSRVPLMASNSSAQEIADRRNMVMLQAGLPGNSWTYCVEREQLARRSEWFRAMLTGPLAPPVTDSPPLLQLQHVDKRAFDHFLRYLHDEPVNFISVSTARATLDAAHQYLCPELARLAAAFLEKKLDEITVLEIYQGLGLYANNSTPDSDRSPCSPSAPMSPGDEANEIAAVCTDLLFKCLFVIDLSPAVVLHQERFEELSVQEVAHLARRDTLNLSSECILFSALDRWAAAECRRQGLEPLPFNKRAVLSDEICFSVRYLLMNDQEFVSGPMASGILTNEECVHIVSRILKHPESSVDGSLRSASAVHPSMLSDTPRVSRYKCNTQDCNMLKPGKKERQDNRKNRRKECASQGQRTCARIGNCLIQVLSCVFD
;
A
#
# COMPACT_ATOMS: atom_id res chain seq x y z
N MET A 1 84.53 8.37 12.12
CA MET A 1 83.23 8.02 12.71
C MET A 1 82.13 8.34 11.71
N SER A 2 81.35 7.32 11.37
CA SER A 2 80.27 7.35 10.38
C SER A 2 79.13 8.26 10.82
N ARG A 3 78.70 9.18 9.94
CA ARG A 3 77.35 9.76 9.97
C ARG A 3 76.77 9.66 8.57
N VAL A 4 76.18 8.50 8.30
CA VAL A 4 75.18 8.30 7.25
C VAL A 4 74.08 9.34 7.46
N PRO A 5 73.70 10.14 6.45
CA PRO A 5 72.51 10.96 6.53
C PRO A 5 71.31 10.04 6.68
N LEU A 6 70.57 10.22 7.78
CA LEU A 6 69.24 9.64 7.98
C LEU A 6 68.39 9.96 6.74
N MET A 7 68.04 8.91 5.99
CA MET A 7 67.03 8.96 4.95
C MET A 7 65.81 9.69 5.50
N ALA A 8 65.48 10.84 4.90
CA ALA A 8 64.18 11.45 5.07
C ALA A 8 63.16 10.36 4.75
N SER A 9 62.28 10.08 5.70
CA SER A 9 61.14 9.20 5.48
C SER A 9 60.32 9.81 4.34
N ASN A 10 60.46 9.23 3.14
CA ASN A 10 59.48 9.33 2.06
C ASN A 10 58.19 8.63 2.51
N SER A 11 57.57 9.07 3.62
CA SER A 11 56.15 8.87 3.86
C SER A 11 55.45 9.59 2.73
N SER A 12 55.05 8.79 1.76
CA SER A 12 55.16 9.09 0.34
C SER A 12 54.04 10.02 -0.10
N ALA A 13 54.28 10.89 -1.08
CA ALA A 13 53.20 11.68 -1.69
C ALA A 13 52.01 10.80 -2.13
N GLN A 14 52.29 9.52 -2.44
CA GLN A 14 51.31 8.48 -2.72
C GLN A 14 50.47 8.10 -1.49
N GLU A 15 51.07 7.85 -0.32
CA GLU A 15 50.33 7.58 0.93
C GLU A 15 49.40 8.75 1.33
N ILE A 16 49.84 9.99 1.08
CA ILE A 16 49.02 11.18 1.33
C ILE A 16 47.88 11.27 0.32
N ALA A 17 48.13 10.97 -0.95
CA ALA A 17 47.09 10.92 -1.99
C ALA A 17 46.06 9.81 -1.72
N ASP A 18 46.52 8.62 -1.34
CA ASP A 18 45.67 7.47 -1.01
C ASP A 18 44.80 7.78 0.22
N ARG A 19 45.35 8.42 1.26
CA ARG A 19 44.57 8.86 2.43
C ARG A 19 43.50 9.89 2.08
N ARG A 20 43.78 10.81 1.15
CA ARG A 20 42.82 11.82 0.68
C ARG A 20 41.72 11.23 -0.20
N ASN A 21 41.96 10.08 -0.82
CA ASN A 21 40.96 9.33 -1.59
C ASN A 21 40.03 8.48 -0.71
N MET A 22 40.25 8.42 0.61
CA MET A 22 39.42 7.62 1.52
C MET A 22 38.30 8.46 2.14
N VAL A 23 37.13 7.85 2.34
CA VAL A 23 36.00 8.42 3.07
C VAL A 23 35.34 7.36 3.94
N MET A 24 34.84 7.76 5.11
CA MET A 24 34.06 6.90 5.98
C MET A 24 32.57 7.16 5.73
N LEU A 25 31.84 6.16 5.25
CA LEU A 25 30.38 6.24 5.08
C LEU A 25 29.69 5.54 6.25
N GLN A 26 28.75 6.21 6.89
CA GLN A 26 27.91 5.62 7.93
C GLN A 26 26.48 5.47 7.43
N ALA A 27 25.97 4.25 7.39
CA ALA A 27 24.63 3.91 6.92
C ALA A 27 23.81 3.21 8.02
N GLY A 28 22.52 3.55 8.13
CA GLY A 28 21.61 2.99 9.14
C GLY A 28 21.11 4.01 10.16
N LEU A 29 20.12 3.60 10.96
CA LEU A 29 19.52 4.42 12.00
C LEU A 29 20.51 4.70 13.16
N PRO A 30 20.33 5.81 13.90
CA PRO A 30 21.11 6.07 15.11
C PRO A 30 21.06 4.88 16.08
N GLY A 31 22.23 4.41 16.52
CA GLY A 31 22.35 3.21 17.39
C GLY A 31 22.32 1.87 16.64
N ASN A 32 21.99 1.84 15.35
CA ASN A 32 21.98 0.64 14.52
C ASN A 32 22.53 0.93 13.12
N SER A 33 23.81 1.33 13.05
CA SER A 33 24.50 1.72 11.82
C SER A 33 25.75 0.89 11.57
N TRP A 34 26.19 0.87 10.31
CA TRP A 34 27.45 0.31 9.86
C TRP A 34 28.32 1.41 9.25
N THR A 35 29.63 1.29 9.45
CA THR A 35 30.61 2.25 8.93
C THR A 35 31.55 1.57 7.94
N TYR A 36 31.73 2.18 6.78
CA TYR A 36 32.50 1.67 5.66
C TYR A 36 33.64 2.62 5.33
N CYS A 37 34.86 2.10 5.18
CA CYS A 37 35.98 2.87 4.64
C CYS A 37 36.08 2.57 3.14
N VAL A 38 35.89 3.58 2.29
CA VAL A 38 35.75 3.40 0.83
C VAL A 38 36.51 4.45 0.04
N GLU A 39 36.96 4.08 -1.17
CA GLU A 39 37.64 4.98 -2.11
C GLU A 39 36.63 5.88 -2.83
N ARG A 40 36.84 7.20 -2.76
CA ARG A 40 35.98 8.22 -3.36
C ARG A 40 35.89 8.03 -4.87
N GLU A 41 37.04 7.89 -5.52
CA GLU A 41 37.12 7.75 -6.98
C GLU A 41 36.49 6.46 -7.49
N GLN A 42 36.53 5.38 -6.71
CA GLN A 42 35.93 4.10 -7.11
C GLN A 42 34.41 4.20 -7.15
N LEU A 43 33.80 4.74 -6.10
CA LEU A 43 32.34 4.90 -6.05
C LEU A 43 31.85 5.98 -7.02
N ALA A 44 32.59 7.08 -7.16
CA ALA A 44 32.27 8.16 -8.09
C ALA A 44 32.26 7.70 -9.56
N ARG A 45 33.11 6.73 -9.92
CA ARG A 45 33.13 6.14 -11.28
C ARG A 45 31.89 5.31 -11.60
N ARG A 46 31.15 4.84 -10.58
CA ARG A 46 30.06 3.87 -10.74
C ARG A 46 28.69 4.39 -10.33
N SER A 47 28.63 5.54 -9.70
CA SER A 47 27.38 6.15 -9.26
C SER A 47 27.50 7.66 -9.39
N GLU A 48 26.59 8.24 -10.17
CA GLU A 48 26.47 9.69 -10.34
C GLU A 48 26.16 10.39 -9.01
N TRP A 49 25.43 9.71 -8.12
CA TRP A 49 25.14 10.20 -6.78
C TRP A 49 26.43 10.31 -5.94
N PHE A 50 27.26 9.26 -5.91
CA PHE A 50 28.54 9.32 -5.24
C PHE A 50 29.54 10.24 -5.93
N ARG A 51 29.47 10.39 -7.25
CA ARG A 51 30.28 11.38 -7.98
C ARG A 51 29.96 12.78 -7.47
N ALA A 52 28.69 13.14 -7.37
CA ALA A 52 28.27 14.44 -6.84
C ALA A 52 28.69 14.65 -5.37
N MET A 53 28.50 13.64 -4.52
CA MET A 53 28.74 13.74 -3.07
C MET A 53 30.21 13.57 -2.66
N LEU A 54 31.04 12.84 -3.41
CA LEU A 54 32.41 12.51 -2.99
C LEU A 54 33.47 13.26 -3.79
N THR A 55 33.24 13.55 -5.07
CA THR A 55 34.21 14.24 -5.93
C THR A 55 33.66 15.53 -6.56
N GLY A 56 32.34 15.75 -6.47
CA GLY A 56 31.64 16.91 -7.00
C GLY A 56 31.54 18.09 -6.03
N PRO A 57 30.65 19.06 -6.32
CA PRO A 57 30.55 20.30 -5.55
C PRO A 57 30.04 20.11 -4.12
N LEU A 58 29.45 18.95 -3.81
CA LEU A 58 28.97 18.58 -2.47
C LEU A 58 30.02 17.80 -1.66
N ALA A 59 31.21 17.60 -2.23
CA ALA A 59 32.28 16.86 -1.59
C ALA A 59 32.73 17.52 -0.29
N PRO A 60 32.90 16.74 0.81
CA PRO A 60 33.52 17.27 2.01
C PRO A 60 34.95 17.73 1.68
N PRO A 61 35.43 18.81 2.32
CA PRO A 61 36.76 19.35 2.09
C PRO A 61 37.83 18.28 2.31
N VAL A 62 38.93 18.39 1.56
CA VAL A 62 40.04 17.45 1.68
C VAL A 62 40.69 17.64 3.05
N THR A 63 40.64 16.59 3.86
CA THR A 63 41.22 16.52 5.21
C THR A 63 42.32 15.46 5.27
N ASP A 64 43.24 15.58 6.22
CA ASP A 64 44.33 14.60 6.40
C ASP A 64 43.84 13.25 6.93
N SER A 65 42.67 13.25 7.61
CA SER A 65 41.93 12.06 8.02
C SER A 65 40.69 11.88 7.16
N PRO A 66 40.25 10.65 6.86
CA PRO A 66 39.06 10.42 6.04
C PRO A 66 37.82 10.99 6.73
N PRO A 67 37.04 11.88 6.07
CA PRO A 67 35.86 12.47 6.67
C PRO A 67 34.75 11.42 6.85
N LEU A 68 33.92 11.59 7.89
CA LEU A 68 32.75 10.76 8.14
C LEU A 68 31.50 11.41 7.51
N LEU A 69 30.85 10.70 6.59
CA LEU A 69 29.59 11.09 5.98
C LEU A 69 28.47 10.18 6.47
N GLN A 70 27.48 10.78 7.13
CA GLN A 70 26.28 10.08 7.56
C GLN A 70 25.25 10.09 6.44
N LEU A 71 24.92 8.90 5.93
CA LEU A 71 23.88 8.71 4.93
C LEU A 71 22.53 8.71 5.63
N GLN A 72 21.69 9.68 5.29
CA GLN A 72 20.37 9.81 5.88
C GLN A 72 19.39 8.81 5.24
N HIS A 73 18.50 8.26 6.09
CA HIS A 73 17.32 7.50 5.67
C HIS A 73 17.57 6.22 4.86
N VAL A 74 18.76 5.60 4.97
CA VAL A 74 19.05 4.31 4.34
C VAL A 74 19.20 3.20 5.39
N ASP A 75 18.58 2.05 5.15
CA ASP A 75 18.82 0.85 5.97
C ASP A 75 20.25 0.33 5.75
N LYS A 76 20.92 -0.10 6.83
CA LYS A 76 22.32 -0.54 6.76
C LYS A 76 22.52 -1.78 5.88
N ARG A 77 21.57 -2.73 5.85
CA ARG A 77 21.66 -3.93 5.01
C ARG A 77 21.34 -3.60 3.56
N ALA A 78 20.37 -2.71 3.35
CA ALA A 78 20.07 -2.21 2.01
C ALA A 78 21.28 -1.51 1.39
N PHE A 79 21.95 -0.66 2.16
CA PHE A 79 23.17 0.02 1.74
C PHE A 79 24.32 -0.96 1.51
N ASP A 80 24.47 -1.99 2.35
CA ASP A 80 25.45 -3.05 2.17
C ASP A 80 25.28 -3.77 0.81
N HIS A 81 24.05 -4.11 0.44
CA HIS A 81 23.75 -4.68 -0.89
C HIS A 81 24.12 -3.72 -2.03
N PHE A 82 23.82 -2.43 -1.86
CA PHE A 82 24.20 -1.42 -2.84
C PHE A 82 25.72 -1.29 -2.99
N LEU A 83 26.46 -1.28 -1.88
CA LEU A 83 27.91 -1.22 -1.89
C LEU A 83 28.53 -2.47 -2.53
N ARG A 84 28.04 -3.67 -2.19
CA ARG A 84 28.43 -4.92 -2.86
C ARG A 84 28.23 -4.85 -4.36
N TYR A 85 27.07 -4.36 -4.80
CA TYR A 85 26.79 -4.16 -6.22
C TYR A 85 27.83 -3.23 -6.90
N LEU A 86 28.19 -2.11 -6.26
CA LEU A 86 29.21 -1.19 -6.80
C LEU A 86 30.61 -1.82 -6.86
N HIS A 87 30.90 -2.82 -6.03
CA HIS A 87 32.15 -3.58 -6.05
C HIS A 87 32.11 -4.82 -6.96
N ASP A 88 31.06 -4.99 -7.78
CA ASP A 88 30.83 -6.18 -8.61
C ASP A 88 30.75 -7.49 -7.79
N GLU A 89 30.35 -7.39 -6.52
CA GLU A 89 30.11 -8.54 -5.65
C GLU A 89 28.67 -9.06 -5.79
N PRO A 90 28.45 -10.39 -5.59
CA PRO A 90 27.11 -10.96 -5.67
C PRO A 90 26.19 -10.41 -4.58
N VAL A 91 25.03 -9.90 -4.98
CA VAL A 91 23.97 -9.44 -4.07
C VAL A 91 23.01 -10.60 -3.78
N ASN A 92 22.92 -11.00 -2.51
CA ASN A 92 22.06 -12.09 -2.06
C ASN A 92 21.03 -11.59 -1.06
N PHE A 93 19.75 -11.65 -1.43
CA PHE A 93 18.65 -11.27 -0.55
C PHE A 93 18.23 -12.43 0.36
N ILE A 94 18.08 -12.15 1.66
CA ILE A 94 17.74 -13.15 2.67
C ILE A 94 16.23 -13.14 2.96
N SER A 95 15.62 -11.96 2.99
CA SER A 95 14.20 -11.78 3.27
C SER A 95 13.54 -10.74 2.35
N VAL A 96 12.21 -10.77 2.31
CA VAL A 96 11.38 -9.76 1.63
C VAL A 96 11.71 -8.36 2.15
N SER A 97 11.86 -8.19 3.46
CA SER A 97 12.17 -6.89 4.08
C SER A 97 13.50 -6.33 3.60
N THR A 98 14.53 -7.18 3.53
CA THR A 98 15.85 -6.74 3.03
C THR A 98 15.82 -6.40 1.56
N ALA A 99 15.10 -7.17 0.73
CA ALA A 99 14.97 -6.89 -0.69
C ALA A 99 14.15 -5.62 -0.94
N ARG A 100 13.08 -5.39 -0.17
CA ARG A 100 12.24 -4.19 -0.26
C ARG A 100 13.00 -2.94 0.12
N ALA A 101 13.77 -2.98 1.22
CA ALA A 101 14.64 -1.89 1.62
C ALA A 101 15.78 -1.65 0.60
N THR A 102 16.31 -2.70 -0.02
CA THR A 102 17.28 -2.55 -1.13
C THR A 102 16.63 -1.92 -2.37
N LEU A 103 15.37 -2.23 -2.68
CA LEU A 103 14.64 -1.55 -3.75
C LEU A 103 14.47 -0.05 -3.45
N ASP A 104 14.17 0.32 -2.21
CA ASP A 104 14.13 1.74 -1.78
C ASP A 104 15.49 2.42 -1.96
N ALA A 105 16.57 1.76 -1.54
CA ALA A 105 17.93 2.27 -1.72
C ALA A 105 18.30 2.39 -3.21
N ALA A 106 17.95 1.40 -4.03
CA ALA A 106 18.20 1.42 -5.47
C ALA A 106 17.49 2.60 -6.15
N HIS A 107 16.26 2.92 -5.73
CA HIS A 107 15.58 4.13 -6.16
C HIS A 107 16.30 5.41 -5.67
N GLN A 108 16.62 5.49 -4.36
CA GLN A 108 17.29 6.66 -3.76
C GLN A 108 18.65 6.98 -4.41
N TYR A 109 19.42 5.96 -4.78
CA TYR A 109 20.75 6.09 -5.38
C TYR A 109 20.76 5.92 -6.90
N LEU A 110 19.59 5.87 -7.55
CA LEU A 110 19.41 5.75 -9.00
C LEU A 110 20.20 4.58 -9.62
N CYS A 111 19.90 3.37 -9.15
CA CYS A 111 20.57 2.14 -9.59
C CYS A 111 19.55 1.11 -10.15
N PRO A 112 19.25 1.15 -11.47
CA PRO A 112 18.20 0.31 -12.06
C PRO A 112 18.49 -1.18 -12.01
N GLU A 113 19.73 -1.59 -12.26
CA GLU A 113 20.08 -3.02 -12.21
C GLU A 113 19.90 -3.62 -10.82
N LEU A 114 20.24 -2.86 -9.77
CA LEU A 114 19.97 -3.31 -8.40
C LEU A 114 18.47 -3.35 -8.10
N ALA A 115 17.70 -2.38 -8.60
CA ALA A 115 16.24 -2.39 -8.49
C ALA A 115 15.64 -3.62 -9.19
N ARG A 116 16.15 -3.99 -10.37
CA ARG A 116 15.73 -5.19 -11.13
C ARG A 116 16.05 -6.47 -10.38
N LEU A 117 17.22 -6.58 -9.77
CA LEU A 117 17.60 -7.74 -8.94
C LEU A 117 16.69 -7.86 -7.71
N ALA A 118 16.43 -6.75 -7.03
CA ALA A 118 15.54 -6.72 -5.86
C ALA A 118 14.10 -7.09 -6.26
N ALA A 119 13.56 -6.47 -7.31
CA ALA A 119 12.23 -6.77 -7.82
C ALA A 119 12.08 -8.23 -8.24
N ALA A 120 13.03 -8.80 -8.98
CA ALA A 120 12.99 -10.21 -9.38
C ALA A 120 12.94 -11.16 -8.17
N PHE A 121 13.66 -10.84 -7.09
CA PHE A 121 13.59 -11.60 -5.85
C PHE A 121 12.22 -11.45 -5.16
N LEU A 122 11.69 -10.22 -5.09
CA LEU A 122 10.39 -9.91 -4.49
C LEU A 122 9.26 -10.63 -5.24
N GLU A 123 9.28 -10.65 -6.57
CA GLU A 123 8.33 -11.38 -7.40
C GLU A 123 8.34 -12.88 -7.12
N LYS A 124 9.53 -13.46 -6.97
CA LYS A 124 9.67 -14.89 -6.64
C LYS A 124 9.12 -15.23 -5.25
N LYS A 125 9.07 -14.24 -4.35
CA LYS A 125 8.56 -14.37 -2.98
C LYS A 125 7.16 -13.77 -2.81
N LEU A 126 6.52 -13.36 -3.90
CA LEU A 126 5.20 -12.74 -3.86
C LEU A 126 4.11 -13.79 -3.65
N ASP A 127 3.47 -13.73 -2.50
CA ASP A 127 2.32 -14.54 -2.13
C ASP A 127 1.32 -13.72 -1.30
N GLU A 128 0.19 -14.32 -0.92
CA GLU A 128 -0.85 -13.62 -0.17
C GLU A 128 -0.41 -13.16 1.23
N ILE A 129 0.66 -13.71 1.82
CA ILE A 129 1.19 -13.36 3.14
C ILE A 129 2.23 -12.23 3.03
N THR A 130 3.05 -12.25 1.98
CA THR A 130 4.13 -11.27 1.78
C THR A 130 3.68 -10.02 1.02
N VAL A 131 2.57 -10.09 0.28
CA VAL A 131 2.17 -9.03 -0.67
C VAL A 131 2.06 -7.64 -0.05
N LEU A 132 1.57 -7.50 1.19
CA LEU A 132 1.48 -6.19 1.83
C LEU A 132 2.85 -5.59 2.16
N GLU A 133 3.87 -6.42 2.44
CA GLU A 133 5.26 -5.94 2.58
C GLU A 133 5.75 -5.32 1.29
N ILE A 134 5.48 -6.01 0.20
CA ILE A 134 6.04 -5.70 -1.11
C ILE A 134 5.31 -4.49 -1.68
N TYR A 135 3.99 -4.44 -1.48
CA TYR A 135 3.11 -3.37 -1.90
C TYR A 135 3.41 -2.03 -1.20
N GLN A 136 3.74 -2.05 0.10
CA GLN A 136 3.88 -0.84 0.90
C GLN A 136 4.91 0.12 0.29
N GLY A 137 4.52 1.38 0.10
CA GLY A 137 5.31 2.46 -0.47
C GLY A 137 5.65 2.31 -1.96
N LEU A 138 5.32 1.19 -2.61
CA LEU A 138 5.77 0.90 -3.97
C LEU A 138 5.14 1.85 -5.02
N GLY A 139 3.93 2.33 -4.74
CA GLY A 139 3.24 3.33 -5.56
C GLY A 139 3.97 4.67 -5.66
N LEU A 140 4.88 4.99 -4.74
CA LEU A 140 5.68 6.22 -4.79
C LEU A 140 6.72 6.21 -5.91
N TYR A 141 7.12 5.02 -6.37
CA TYR A 141 8.11 4.83 -7.42
C TYR A 141 7.49 4.46 -8.76
N ALA A 142 6.26 3.93 -8.74
CA ALA A 142 5.57 3.52 -9.95
C ALA A 142 5.18 4.73 -10.80
N ASN A 143 5.08 4.53 -12.11
CA ASN A 143 4.55 5.54 -13.00
C ASN A 143 3.05 5.69 -12.75
N ASN A 144 2.59 6.91 -12.45
CA ASN A 144 1.17 7.26 -12.33
C ASN A 144 0.39 7.20 -13.65
N SER A 145 0.92 6.49 -14.66
CA SER A 145 0.26 6.33 -15.95
C SER A 145 -0.94 5.42 -15.78
N THR A 146 -2.10 6.04 -15.55
CA THR A 146 -3.38 5.41 -15.78
C THR A 146 -3.40 4.84 -17.21
N PRO A 147 -4.02 3.68 -17.47
CA PRO A 147 -4.13 3.13 -18.83
C PRO A 147 -4.95 4.01 -19.78
N ASP A 148 -5.52 5.13 -19.30
CA ASP A 148 -6.47 6.00 -20.02
C ASP A 148 -5.91 7.39 -20.39
N SER A 149 -4.63 7.68 -20.18
CA SER A 149 -4.02 8.81 -20.89
C SER A 149 -3.69 8.36 -22.31
N ASP A 150 -4.47 8.85 -23.28
CA ASP A 150 -4.24 8.79 -24.71
C ASP A 150 -2.76 9.11 -25.07
N ARG A 151 -1.89 8.11 -25.00
CA ARG A 151 -0.64 8.10 -25.77
C ARG A 151 -1.06 7.80 -27.20
N SER A 152 -1.32 8.87 -27.94
CA SER A 152 -1.51 8.84 -29.38
C SER A 152 -0.42 7.96 -30.03
N PRO A 153 -0.74 6.95 -30.85
CA PRO A 153 0.23 5.98 -31.37
C PRO A 153 1.27 6.55 -32.37
N CYS A 154 1.25 7.85 -32.64
CA CYS A 154 2.03 8.49 -33.70
C CYS A 154 2.82 9.71 -33.24
N SER A 155 3.41 9.67 -32.05
CA SER A 155 4.56 10.52 -31.74
C SER A 155 5.83 9.71 -31.95
N PRO A 156 6.77 10.15 -32.81
CA PRO A 156 8.03 9.43 -32.98
C PRO A 156 8.76 9.44 -31.64
N SER A 157 8.87 8.28 -31.01
CA SER A 157 9.74 8.09 -29.85
C SER A 157 11.15 8.49 -30.28
N ALA A 158 11.64 9.60 -29.73
CA ALA A 158 13.04 9.93 -29.82
C ALA A 158 13.87 8.72 -29.35
N PRO A 159 15.04 8.44 -29.94
CA PRO A 159 15.95 7.42 -29.43
C PRO A 159 16.18 7.64 -27.93
N MET A 160 16.17 6.57 -27.15
CA MET A 160 16.35 6.62 -25.69
C MET A 160 17.65 7.35 -25.35
N SER A 161 17.56 8.38 -24.53
CA SER A 161 18.74 9.07 -24.00
C SER A 161 19.44 8.16 -22.98
N PRO A 162 20.79 8.08 -22.98
CA PRO A 162 21.52 7.61 -21.81
C PRO A 162 21.12 8.46 -20.61
N GLY A 163 20.74 7.86 -19.48
CA GLY A 163 20.38 8.58 -18.25
C GLY A 163 18.90 8.61 -17.87
N ASP A 164 18.10 7.64 -18.34
CA ASP A 164 16.70 7.48 -17.93
C ASP A 164 16.52 6.44 -16.81
N GLU A 165 17.51 6.33 -15.92
CA GLU A 165 17.56 5.36 -14.81
C GLU A 165 16.29 5.41 -13.95
N ALA A 166 15.76 6.61 -13.73
CA ALA A 166 14.53 6.81 -12.96
C ALA A 166 13.30 6.17 -13.64
N ASN A 167 13.16 6.31 -14.96
CA ASN A 167 12.05 5.69 -15.68
C ASN A 167 12.20 4.17 -15.76
N GLU A 168 13.42 3.65 -15.85
CA GLU A 168 13.67 2.20 -15.78
C GLU A 168 13.26 1.63 -14.43
N ILE A 169 13.65 2.27 -13.33
CA ILE A 169 13.24 1.89 -11.98
C ILE A 169 11.72 1.99 -11.85
N ALA A 170 11.12 3.08 -12.35
CA ALA A 170 9.67 3.26 -12.30
C ALA A 170 8.92 2.18 -13.09
N ALA A 171 9.43 1.76 -14.25
CA ALA A 171 8.85 0.66 -15.02
C ALA A 171 8.89 -0.67 -14.25
N VAL A 172 10.03 -0.99 -13.64
CA VAL A 172 10.19 -2.20 -12.79
C VAL A 172 9.23 -2.16 -11.59
N CYS A 173 9.15 -1.03 -10.88
CA CYS A 173 8.26 -0.85 -9.74
C CYS A 173 6.78 -0.92 -10.17
N THR A 174 6.43 -0.41 -11.35
CA THR A 174 5.07 -0.46 -11.89
C THR A 174 4.64 -1.90 -12.19
N ASP A 175 5.51 -2.71 -12.80
CA ASP A 175 5.24 -4.12 -13.07
C ASP A 175 5.07 -4.92 -11.77
N LEU A 176 5.97 -4.73 -10.80
CA LEU A 176 5.86 -5.34 -9.47
C LEU A 176 4.56 -4.91 -8.76
N LEU A 177 4.19 -3.63 -8.84
CA LEU A 177 2.95 -3.10 -8.26
C LEU A 177 1.73 -3.78 -8.86
N PHE A 178 1.67 -3.96 -10.18
CA PHE A 178 0.57 -4.68 -10.82
C PHE A 178 0.49 -6.14 -10.38
N LYS A 179 1.61 -6.82 -10.22
CA LYS A 179 1.67 -8.20 -9.69
C LYS A 179 1.18 -8.26 -8.24
N CYS A 180 1.57 -7.31 -7.40
CA CYS A 180 1.05 -7.19 -6.03
C CYS A 180 -0.47 -7.01 -6.03
N LEU A 181 -0.97 -6.04 -6.80
CA LEU A 181 -2.40 -5.76 -6.90
C LEU A 181 -3.19 -6.97 -7.43
N PHE A 182 -2.61 -7.75 -8.34
CA PHE A 182 -3.21 -8.99 -8.82
C PHE A 182 -3.40 -10.01 -7.69
N VAL A 183 -2.38 -10.22 -6.85
CA VAL A 183 -2.47 -11.13 -5.69
C VAL A 183 -3.49 -10.63 -4.67
N ILE A 184 -3.49 -9.32 -4.38
CA ILE A 184 -4.47 -8.69 -3.49
C ILE A 184 -5.90 -8.89 -4.00
N ASP A 185 -6.12 -8.70 -5.30
CA ASP A 185 -7.42 -8.88 -5.92
C ASP A 185 -7.92 -10.33 -5.87
N LEU A 186 -7.02 -11.32 -5.95
CA LEU A 186 -7.35 -12.75 -5.91
C LEU A 186 -7.69 -13.25 -4.51
N SER A 187 -6.89 -12.87 -3.51
CA SER A 187 -6.99 -13.32 -2.11
C SER A 187 -7.27 -12.19 -1.11
N PRO A 188 -8.24 -11.28 -1.36
CA PRO A 188 -8.41 -10.09 -0.50
C PRO A 188 -8.82 -10.45 0.92
N ALA A 189 -9.53 -11.57 1.12
CA ALA A 189 -9.89 -12.02 2.47
C ALA A 189 -8.65 -12.30 3.32
N VAL A 190 -7.64 -13.01 2.81
CA VAL A 190 -6.42 -13.31 3.58
C VAL A 190 -5.60 -12.04 3.77
N VAL A 191 -5.44 -11.25 2.71
CA VAL A 191 -4.63 -10.04 2.69
C VAL A 191 -5.15 -8.99 3.66
N LEU A 192 -6.45 -8.65 3.58
CA LEU A 192 -7.05 -7.59 4.38
C LEU A 192 -7.15 -7.93 5.87
N HIS A 193 -6.96 -9.21 6.27
CA HIS A 193 -6.94 -9.61 7.68
C HIS A 193 -5.56 -9.48 8.34
N GLN A 194 -4.50 -9.23 7.58
CA GLN A 194 -3.16 -9.09 8.13
C GLN A 194 -3.02 -7.80 8.93
N GLU A 195 -2.25 -7.87 10.01
CA GLU A 195 -1.89 -6.71 10.85
C GLU A 195 -1.16 -5.63 10.01
N ARG A 196 -0.38 -6.05 9.02
CA ARG A 196 0.32 -5.18 8.08
C ARG A 196 -0.60 -4.27 7.27
N PHE A 197 -1.88 -4.60 7.12
CA PHE A 197 -2.84 -3.69 6.51
C PHE A 197 -3.01 -2.41 7.34
N GLU A 198 -2.91 -2.51 8.67
CA GLU A 198 -3.04 -1.39 9.59
C GLU A 198 -1.90 -0.38 9.42
N GLU A 199 -0.74 -0.80 8.91
CA GLU A 199 0.47 0.02 8.70
C GLU A 199 0.49 0.81 7.38
N LEU A 200 -0.47 0.57 6.49
CA LEU A 200 -0.57 1.26 5.21
C LEU A 200 -0.92 2.74 5.40
N SER A 201 -0.43 3.58 4.48
CA SER A 201 -0.80 4.98 4.41
C SER A 201 -2.26 5.18 3.96
N VAL A 202 -2.82 6.35 4.25
CA VAL A 202 -4.19 6.71 3.83
C VAL A 202 -4.38 6.55 2.32
N GLN A 203 -3.37 6.93 1.52
CA GLN A 203 -3.42 6.84 0.05
C GLN A 203 -3.47 5.39 -0.44
N GLU A 204 -2.69 4.50 0.19
CA GLU A 204 -2.69 3.07 -0.13
C GLU A 204 -4.00 2.41 0.23
N VAL A 205 -4.54 2.72 1.42
CA VAL A 205 -5.86 2.21 1.84
C VAL A 205 -6.95 2.71 0.92
N ALA A 206 -6.96 4.00 0.57
CA ALA A 206 -7.91 4.55 -0.39
C ALA A 206 -7.80 3.86 -1.76
N HIS A 207 -6.58 3.66 -2.25
CA HIS A 207 -6.32 2.98 -3.51
C HIS A 207 -6.86 1.55 -3.49
N LEU A 208 -6.64 0.78 -2.42
CA LEU A 208 -7.15 -0.59 -2.29
C LEU A 208 -8.67 -0.64 -2.12
N ALA A 209 -9.25 0.19 -1.26
CA ALA A 209 -10.68 0.14 -0.94
C ALA A 209 -11.58 0.48 -2.14
N ARG A 210 -11.12 1.37 -3.02
CA ARG A 210 -11.79 1.75 -4.28
C ARG A 210 -11.70 0.71 -5.40
N ARG A 211 -10.89 -0.34 -5.25
CA ARG A 211 -10.68 -1.30 -6.34
C ARG A 211 -11.92 -2.13 -6.61
N ASP A 212 -12.46 -1.97 -7.80
CA ASP A 212 -13.58 -2.78 -8.28
C ASP A 212 -13.21 -4.24 -8.50
N THR A 213 -11.92 -4.59 -8.56
CA THR A 213 -11.42 -5.92 -8.88
C THR A 213 -11.21 -6.85 -7.68
N LEU A 214 -11.39 -6.36 -6.44
CA LEU A 214 -11.26 -7.21 -5.24
C LEU A 214 -12.30 -8.33 -5.24
N ASN A 215 -11.84 -9.57 -5.21
CA ASN A 215 -12.68 -10.77 -5.16
C ASN A 215 -13.20 -11.07 -3.74
N LEU A 216 -14.03 -10.16 -3.21
CA LEU A 216 -14.64 -10.30 -1.89
C LEU A 216 -15.90 -11.18 -1.94
N SER A 217 -16.04 -12.07 -0.96
CA SER A 217 -17.29 -12.82 -0.74
C SER A 217 -18.36 -11.98 -0.02
N SER A 218 -17.93 -11.03 0.82
CA SER A 218 -18.78 -10.08 1.52
C SER A 218 -18.03 -8.76 1.73
N GLU A 219 -18.73 -7.63 1.59
CA GLU A 219 -18.18 -6.30 1.87
C GLU A 219 -17.84 -6.10 3.35
N CYS A 220 -18.36 -6.97 4.25
CA CYS A 220 -17.98 -6.95 5.66
C CYS A 220 -16.48 -7.11 5.87
N ILE A 221 -15.82 -7.89 5.01
CA ILE A 221 -14.36 -8.10 5.08
C ILE A 221 -13.62 -6.77 4.92
N LEU A 222 -14.00 -5.98 3.91
CA LEU A 222 -13.39 -4.67 3.68
C LEU A 222 -13.75 -3.71 4.81
N PHE A 223 -15.01 -3.66 5.21
CA PHE A 223 -15.44 -2.80 6.31
C PHE A 223 -14.66 -3.07 7.60
N SER A 224 -14.55 -4.34 8.00
CA SER A 224 -13.80 -4.72 9.22
C SER A 224 -12.32 -4.38 9.11
N ALA A 225 -11.71 -4.49 7.92
CA ALA A 225 -10.33 -4.08 7.70
C ALA A 225 -10.15 -2.56 7.84
N LEU A 226 -11.08 -1.78 7.27
CA LEU A 226 -11.08 -0.32 7.38
C LEU A 226 -11.31 0.16 8.82
N ASP A 227 -12.20 -0.48 9.58
CA ASP A 227 -12.43 -0.15 11.00
C ASP A 227 -11.16 -0.39 11.84
N ARG A 228 -10.45 -1.52 11.62
CA ARG A 228 -9.16 -1.79 12.29
C ARG A 228 -8.10 -0.78 11.89
N TRP A 229 -7.97 -0.50 10.60
CA TRP A 229 -7.02 0.51 10.10
C TRP A 229 -7.35 1.90 10.68
N ALA A 230 -8.61 2.30 10.75
CA ALA A 230 -9.03 3.56 11.34
C ALA A 230 -8.66 3.65 12.82
N ALA A 231 -8.86 2.56 13.58
CA ALA A 231 -8.42 2.49 14.98
C ALA A 231 -6.89 2.64 15.11
N ALA A 232 -6.12 1.99 14.23
CA ALA A 232 -4.67 2.13 14.20
C ALA A 232 -4.20 3.53 13.81
N GLU A 233 -4.85 4.16 12.81
CA GLU A 233 -4.56 5.51 12.37
C GLU A 233 -4.89 6.55 13.45
N CYS A 234 -6.01 6.41 14.17
CA CYS A 234 -6.29 7.24 15.34
C CYS A 234 -5.14 7.16 16.36
N ARG A 235 -4.70 5.94 16.69
CA ARG A 235 -3.57 5.74 17.63
C ARG A 235 -2.27 6.37 17.12
N ARG A 236 -1.97 6.29 15.82
CA ARG A 236 -0.81 6.96 15.21
C ARG A 236 -0.87 8.48 15.34
N GLN A 237 -2.07 9.06 15.23
CA GLN A 237 -2.31 10.49 15.40
C GLN A 237 -2.44 10.93 16.88
N GLY A 238 -2.28 10.02 17.84
CA GLY A 238 -2.43 10.31 19.27
C GLY A 238 -3.88 10.51 19.71
N LEU A 239 -4.84 10.02 18.92
CA LEU A 239 -6.27 10.08 19.18
C LEU A 239 -6.78 8.76 19.76
N GLU A 240 -7.76 8.83 20.66
CA GLU A 240 -8.51 7.65 21.08
C GLU A 240 -9.38 7.15 19.91
N PRO A 241 -9.47 5.83 19.67
CA PRO A 241 -10.22 5.26 18.53
C PRO A 241 -11.75 5.28 18.77
N LEU A 242 -12.29 6.46 19.04
CA LEU A 242 -13.72 6.74 19.15
C LEU A 242 -14.36 6.78 17.76
N PRO A 243 -15.68 6.47 17.62
CA PRO A 243 -16.34 6.40 16.31
C PRO A 243 -16.21 7.68 15.46
N PHE A 244 -16.33 8.85 16.09
CA PHE A 244 -16.15 10.14 15.42
C PHE A 244 -14.71 10.33 14.87
N ASN A 245 -13.69 9.95 15.65
CA ASN A 245 -12.29 10.03 15.22
C ASN A 245 -12.00 9.03 14.09
N LYS A 246 -12.55 7.80 14.19
CA LYS A 246 -12.45 6.79 13.13
C LYS A 246 -13.07 7.28 11.82
N ARG A 247 -14.23 7.94 11.89
CA ARG A 247 -14.87 8.54 10.71
C ARG A 247 -14.01 9.65 10.12
N ALA A 248 -13.43 10.51 10.96
CA ALA A 248 -12.56 11.59 10.51
C ALA A 248 -11.31 11.08 9.76
N VAL A 249 -10.63 10.03 10.27
CA VAL A 249 -9.42 9.49 9.63
C VAL A 249 -9.71 8.66 8.38
N LEU A 250 -10.86 7.98 8.30
CA LEU A 250 -11.26 7.26 7.08
C LEU A 250 -11.59 8.23 5.95
N SER A 251 -12.06 9.45 6.24
CA SER A 251 -12.72 10.34 5.28
C SER A 251 -13.97 9.69 4.65
N ASP A 252 -14.84 10.53 4.11
CA ASP A 252 -16.04 10.04 3.42
C ASP A 252 -15.70 9.22 2.17
N GLU A 253 -14.56 9.54 1.53
CA GLU A 253 -14.08 8.90 0.32
C GLU A 253 -13.82 7.40 0.49
N ILE A 254 -13.16 7.02 1.59
CA ILE A 254 -12.83 5.62 1.90
C ILE A 254 -14.02 4.97 2.59
N CYS A 255 -14.70 5.67 3.50
CA CYS A 255 -15.86 5.14 4.21
C CYS A 255 -16.94 4.64 3.24
N PHE A 256 -17.29 5.44 2.24
CA PHE A 256 -18.31 5.09 1.24
C PHE A 256 -17.78 4.28 0.05
N SER A 257 -16.49 3.90 0.04
CA SER A 257 -15.98 2.91 -0.92
C SER A 257 -16.49 1.49 -0.62
N VAL A 258 -16.97 1.25 0.61
CA VAL A 258 -17.66 0.03 1.02
C VAL A 258 -19.05 -0.01 0.40
N ARG A 259 -19.39 -1.12 -0.25
CA ARG A 259 -20.66 -1.25 -0.98
C ARG A 259 -21.75 -1.77 -0.07
N TYR A 260 -22.14 -0.96 0.92
CA TYR A 260 -23.06 -1.35 2.00
C TYR A 260 -24.39 -1.95 1.50
N LEU A 261 -24.89 -1.52 0.33
CA LEU A 261 -26.13 -2.03 -0.27
C LEU A 261 -26.05 -3.51 -0.73
N LEU A 262 -24.85 -4.10 -0.74
CA LEU A 262 -24.62 -5.50 -1.05
C LEU A 262 -24.60 -6.39 0.20
N MET A 263 -24.55 -5.81 1.40
CA MET A 263 -24.63 -6.55 2.65
C MET A 263 -26.07 -7.00 2.93
N ASN A 264 -26.22 -8.09 3.67
CA ASN A 264 -27.50 -8.42 4.28
C ASN A 264 -27.77 -7.59 5.55
N ASP A 265 -28.99 -7.68 6.08
CA ASP A 265 -29.42 -6.92 7.26
C ASP A 265 -28.59 -7.25 8.50
N GLN A 266 -28.27 -8.53 8.73
CA GLN A 266 -27.48 -8.96 9.88
C GLN A 266 -26.02 -8.49 9.77
N GLU A 267 -25.43 -8.60 8.59
CA GLU A 267 -24.09 -8.10 8.26
C GLU A 267 -23.98 -6.59 8.51
N PHE A 268 -24.96 -5.81 8.03
CA PHE A 268 -24.94 -4.37 8.19
C PHE A 268 -25.16 -3.93 9.65
N VAL A 269 -26.11 -4.56 10.36
CA VAL A 269 -26.43 -4.23 11.76
C VAL A 269 -25.27 -4.59 12.68
N SER A 270 -24.68 -5.77 12.52
CA SER A 270 -23.61 -6.27 13.39
C SER A 270 -22.25 -5.61 13.16
N GLY A 271 -22.01 -5.06 11.97
CA GLY A 271 -20.75 -4.39 11.61
C GLY A 271 -20.89 -2.87 11.50
N PRO A 272 -21.17 -2.33 10.30
CA PRO A 272 -21.24 -0.88 10.07
C PRO A 272 -22.09 -0.09 11.05
N MET A 273 -23.32 -0.54 11.34
CA MET A 273 -24.21 0.17 12.25
C MET A 273 -23.68 0.14 13.69
N ALA A 274 -23.29 -1.04 14.19
CA ALA A 274 -22.76 -1.20 15.55
C ALA A 274 -21.45 -0.45 15.80
N SER A 275 -20.66 -0.18 14.76
CA SER A 275 -19.38 0.54 14.87
C SER A 275 -19.52 2.03 15.26
N GLY A 276 -20.68 2.64 14.98
CA GLY A 276 -20.90 4.08 15.13
C GLY A 276 -20.14 4.98 14.13
N ILE A 277 -19.41 4.40 13.16
CA ILE A 277 -18.69 5.17 12.13
C ILE A 277 -19.66 5.87 11.16
N LEU A 278 -20.79 5.21 10.89
CA LEU A 278 -21.89 5.78 10.13
C LEU A 278 -22.82 6.54 11.09
N THR A 279 -23.30 7.70 10.68
CA THR A 279 -24.29 8.43 11.48
C THR A 279 -25.62 7.68 11.51
N ASN A 280 -26.47 8.00 12.49
CA ASN A 280 -27.81 7.41 12.59
C ASN A 280 -28.65 7.68 11.33
N GLU A 281 -28.53 8.86 10.72
CA GLU A 281 -29.24 9.20 9.47
C GLU A 281 -28.73 8.37 8.29
N GLU A 282 -27.40 8.18 8.18
CA GLU A 282 -26.78 7.32 7.16
C GLU A 282 -27.24 5.87 7.32
N CYS A 283 -27.26 5.36 8.56
CA CYS A 283 -27.71 4.01 8.90
C CYS A 283 -29.17 3.76 8.51
N VAL A 284 -30.09 4.66 8.90
CA VAL A 284 -31.52 4.56 8.56
C VAL A 284 -31.71 4.57 7.04
N HIS A 285 -30.99 5.45 6.34
CA HIS A 285 -31.04 5.52 4.88
C HIS A 285 -30.57 4.22 4.22
N ILE A 286 -29.43 3.66 4.64
CA ILE A 286 -28.88 2.43 4.08
C ILE A 286 -29.80 1.23 4.37
N VAL A 287 -30.29 1.09 5.61
CA VAL A 287 -31.20 -0.01 6.00
C VAL A 287 -32.50 0.05 5.22
N SER A 288 -33.08 1.24 5.02
CA SER A 288 -34.32 1.37 4.26
C SER A 288 -34.18 0.83 2.82
N ARG A 289 -33.02 1.06 2.21
CA ARG A 289 -32.65 0.52 0.88
C ARG A 289 -32.37 -0.98 0.90
N ILE A 290 -31.67 -1.50 1.91
CA ILE A 290 -31.42 -2.95 2.07
C ILE A 290 -32.75 -3.72 2.23
N LEU A 291 -33.67 -3.21 3.05
CA LEU A 291 -34.97 -3.82 3.33
C LEU A 291 -36.00 -3.64 2.20
N LYS A 292 -35.70 -2.80 1.20
CA LYS A 292 -36.57 -2.46 0.06
C LYS A 292 -37.94 -1.94 0.48
N HIS A 293 -37.96 -0.98 1.41
CA HIS A 293 -39.18 -0.21 1.60
C HIS A 293 -39.54 0.47 0.26
N PRO A 294 -40.79 0.37 -0.23
CA PRO A 294 -41.22 1.22 -1.32
C PRO A 294 -41.02 2.66 -0.85
N GLU A 295 -40.28 3.45 -1.63
CA GLU A 295 -40.22 4.90 -1.45
C GLU A 295 -41.68 5.38 -1.40
N SER A 296 -42.19 5.65 -0.20
CA SER A 296 -43.54 6.16 -0.05
C SER A 296 -43.52 7.56 -0.63
N SER A 297 -44.09 7.71 -1.82
CA SER A 297 -44.28 8.97 -2.53
C SER A 297 -45.34 9.83 -1.82
N VAL A 298 -45.19 10.03 -0.51
CA VAL A 298 -46.04 10.85 0.35
C VAL A 298 -45.15 11.42 1.45
N ASP A 299 -44.37 12.46 1.14
CA ASP A 299 -44.61 13.80 1.68
C ASP A 299 -43.58 14.78 1.10
N GLY A 300 -44.06 15.77 0.35
CA GLY A 300 -43.26 16.75 -0.39
C GLY A 300 -42.76 17.92 0.46
N SER A 301 -42.77 17.80 1.79
CA SER A 301 -42.52 18.94 2.68
C SER A 301 -41.73 18.57 3.93
N LEU A 302 -40.54 17.97 3.75
CA LEU A 302 -39.40 18.06 4.65
C LEU A 302 -38.21 17.48 3.87
N ARG A 303 -37.63 18.29 2.97
CA ARG A 303 -36.29 18.01 2.46
C ARG A 303 -35.32 18.22 3.61
N SER A 304 -35.24 17.24 4.51
CA SER A 304 -34.00 17.01 5.23
C SER A 304 -32.94 16.86 4.15
N ALA A 305 -31.92 17.72 4.18
CA ALA A 305 -30.77 17.58 3.29
C ALA A 305 -30.33 16.12 3.38
N SER A 306 -30.41 15.37 2.28
CA SER A 306 -30.17 13.93 2.31
C SER A 306 -28.79 13.70 2.95
N ALA A 307 -28.77 13.10 4.13
CA ALA A 307 -27.56 12.91 4.93
C ALA A 307 -26.46 12.17 4.17
N VAL A 308 -26.86 11.37 3.17
CA VAL A 308 -25.97 10.70 2.21
C VAL A 308 -26.39 11.08 0.81
N HIS A 309 -25.50 11.74 0.07
CA HIS A 309 -25.76 12.00 -1.34
C HIS A 309 -25.90 10.66 -2.10
N PRO A 310 -26.94 10.44 -2.92
CA PRO A 310 -27.19 9.16 -3.59
C PRO A 310 -26.03 8.61 -4.42
N SER A 311 -25.11 9.46 -4.89
CA SER A 311 -23.91 9.05 -5.64
C SER A 311 -22.82 8.41 -4.79
N MET A 312 -22.91 8.47 -3.46
CA MET A 312 -21.89 7.92 -2.56
C MET A 312 -22.10 6.42 -2.30
N LEU A 313 -23.32 5.90 -2.49
CA LEU A 313 -23.64 4.50 -2.27
C LEU A 313 -23.64 3.74 -3.60
N SER A 314 -22.83 2.68 -3.69
CA SER A 314 -22.81 1.79 -4.84
C SER A 314 -23.62 0.51 -4.58
N ASP A 315 -24.49 0.16 -5.51
CA ASP A 315 -25.23 -1.12 -5.57
C ASP A 315 -24.62 -2.11 -6.58
N THR A 316 -23.52 -1.72 -7.23
CA THR A 316 -22.83 -2.56 -8.21
C THR A 316 -21.92 -3.54 -7.46
N PRO A 317 -21.93 -4.86 -7.76
CA PRO A 317 -20.95 -5.81 -7.21
C PRO A 317 -19.54 -5.62 -7.76
N ARG A 318 -18.51 -5.98 -6.97
CA ARG A 318 -17.11 -5.92 -7.42
C ARG A 318 -16.92 -6.85 -8.62
N VAL A 319 -16.28 -6.34 -9.66
CA VAL A 319 -16.00 -7.09 -10.88
C VAL A 319 -14.75 -7.92 -10.65
N SER A 320 -14.93 -9.11 -10.08
CA SER A 320 -13.87 -10.11 -10.02
C SER A 320 -13.46 -10.46 -11.47
N ARG A 321 -12.31 -9.94 -11.90
CA ARG A 321 -11.78 -10.09 -13.26
C ARG A 321 -11.29 -11.52 -13.51
N TYR A 322 -11.08 -12.30 -12.46
CA TYR A 322 -10.44 -13.61 -12.47
C TYR A 322 -11.41 -14.69 -12.00
N LYS A 323 -12.31 -15.14 -12.90
CA LYS A 323 -13.07 -16.37 -12.65
C LYS A 323 -12.15 -17.57 -12.87
N CYS A 324 -11.99 -18.42 -11.85
CA CYS A 324 -11.35 -19.72 -11.98
C CYS A 324 -12.10 -20.56 -13.04
N ASN A 325 -11.42 -20.91 -14.12
CA ASN A 325 -11.92 -21.86 -15.13
C ASN A 325 -11.83 -23.27 -14.55
N THR A 326 -12.91 -23.74 -13.93
CA THR A 326 -13.15 -25.18 -13.81
C THR A 326 -14.04 -25.59 -14.99
N GLN A 327 -13.47 -26.30 -15.95
CA GLN A 327 -14.20 -26.84 -17.10
C GLN A 327 -15.29 -27.83 -16.63
N ASP A 328 -16.39 -27.79 -17.37
CA ASP A 328 -17.51 -28.74 -17.40
C ASP A 328 -18.47 -28.81 -16.20
N CYS A 329 -19.41 -27.86 -16.17
CA CYS A 329 -20.82 -28.23 -16.14
C CYS A 329 -21.70 -27.10 -16.68
N ASN A 330 -22.53 -27.42 -17.68
CA ASN A 330 -23.62 -26.59 -18.19
C ASN A 330 -24.53 -26.12 -17.05
N MET A 331 -24.26 -24.97 -16.43
CA MET A 331 -25.19 -24.30 -15.51
C MET A 331 -25.06 -22.78 -15.58
N LEU A 332 -26.22 -22.13 -15.58
CA LEU A 332 -26.47 -20.70 -15.71
C LEU A 332 -25.49 -19.80 -14.93
N LYS A 333 -25.08 -18.70 -15.58
CA LYS A 333 -24.29 -17.57 -15.05
C LYS A 333 -24.46 -17.39 -13.51
N PRO A 334 -23.36 -17.35 -12.72
CA PRO A 334 -23.40 -17.40 -11.25
C PRO A 334 -24.33 -16.37 -10.61
N GLY A 335 -24.38 -15.13 -11.13
CA GLY A 335 -25.25 -14.08 -10.60
C GLY A 335 -26.76 -14.26 -10.85
N LYS A 336 -27.18 -15.11 -11.80
CA LYS A 336 -28.60 -15.45 -11.98
C LYS A 336 -29.03 -16.58 -11.04
N LYS A 337 -28.13 -17.54 -10.81
CA LYS A 337 -28.38 -18.69 -9.93
C LYS A 337 -28.42 -18.26 -8.46
N GLU A 338 -27.47 -17.42 -8.03
CA GLU A 338 -27.47 -16.82 -6.69
C GLU A 338 -28.72 -15.97 -6.43
N ARG A 339 -29.11 -15.10 -7.37
CA ARG A 339 -30.38 -14.34 -7.26
C ARG A 339 -31.60 -15.24 -7.19
N GLN A 340 -31.60 -16.38 -7.87
CA GLN A 340 -32.73 -17.31 -7.89
C GLN A 340 -32.78 -18.19 -6.64
N ASP A 341 -31.63 -18.59 -6.11
CA ASP A 341 -31.50 -19.37 -4.88
C ASP A 341 -31.76 -18.50 -3.65
N ASN A 342 -31.27 -17.25 -3.62
CA ASN A 342 -31.65 -16.25 -2.62
C ASN A 342 -33.16 -15.94 -2.71
N ARG A 343 -33.76 -15.90 -3.91
CA ARG A 343 -35.22 -15.74 -4.08
C ARG A 343 -36.01 -16.95 -3.60
N LYS A 344 -35.51 -18.18 -3.79
CA LYS A 344 -36.15 -19.42 -3.33
C LYS A 344 -36.02 -19.59 -1.82
N ASN A 345 -34.86 -19.28 -1.25
CA ASN A 345 -34.63 -19.31 0.20
C ASN A 345 -35.49 -18.25 0.90
N ARG A 346 -35.58 -17.03 0.36
CA ARG A 346 -36.44 -15.95 0.88
C ARG A 346 -37.92 -16.31 0.88
N ARG A 347 -38.40 -17.08 -0.11
CA ARG A 347 -39.80 -17.58 -0.14
C ARG A 347 -40.07 -18.65 0.92
N LYS A 348 -39.08 -19.52 1.21
CA LYS A 348 -39.19 -20.53 2.28
C LYS A 348 -39.11 -19.87 3.67
N GLU A 349 -38.26 -18.87 3.83
CA GLU A 349 -38.15 -18.10 5.07
C GLU A 349 -39.42 -17.29 5.36
N CYS A 350 -39.96 -16.56 4.37
CA CYS A 350 -41.22 -15.82 4.53
C CYS A 350 -42.40 -16.69 4.97
N ALA A 351 -42.47 -17.95 4.55
CA ALA A 351 -43.51 -18.89 4.99
C ALA A 351 -43.36 -19.29 6.48
N SER A 352 -42.14 -19.25 7.02
CA SER A 352 -41.84 -19.58 8.42
C SER A 352 -41.75 -18.36 9.36
N GLN A 353 -41.65 -17.15 8.80
CA GLN A 353 -41.28 -15.93 9.53
C GLN A 353 -42.46 -14.99 9.84
N GLY A 354 -43.64 -15.25 9.27
CA GLY A 354 -44.87 -14.47 9.53
C GLY A 354 -45.29 -14.44 11.00
N GLN A 355 -44.82 -15.38 11.83
CA GLN A 355 -45.05 -15.38 13.28
C GLN A 355 -43.91 -14.74 14.12
N ARG A 356 -42.72 -14.48 13.54
CA ARG A 356 -41.56 -13.91 14.25
C ARG A 356 -41.32 -12.42 13.96
N THR A 357 -41.89 -11.88 12.89
CA THR A 357 -41.71 -10.47 12.46
C THR A 357 -42.26 -9.45 13.45
N CYS A 358 -43.34 -9.74 14.17
CA CYS A 358 -43.87 -8.82 15.18
C CYS A 358 -42.94 -8.65 16.41
N ALA A 359 -42.11 -9.63 16.72
CA ALA A 359 -41.15 -9.53 17.83
C ALA A 359 -39.83 -8.82 17.43
N ARG A 360 -39.38 -8.97 16.18
CA ARG A 360 -38.13 -8.35 15.70
C ARG A 360 -38.24 -6.86 15.41
N ILE A 361 -39.38 -6.39 14.90
CA ILE A 361 -39.62 -4.96 14.67
C ILE A 361 -39.58 -4.20 16.00
N GLY A 362 -40.15 -4.77 17.07
CA GLY A 362 -40.07 -4.22 18.42
C GLY A 362 -38.63 -4.12 18.94
N ASN A 363 -37.80 -5.16 18.71
CA ASN A 363 -36.40 -5.14 19.16
C ASN A 363 -35.51 -4.18 18.36
N CYS A 364 -35.69 -4.06 17.05
CA CYS A 364 -34.96 -3.06 16.26
C CYS A 364 -35.37 -1.63 16.63
N LEU A 365 -36.66 -1.38 16.90
CA LEU A 365 -37.10 -0.07 17.39
C LEU A 365 -36.55 0.23 18.79
N ILE A 366 -36.47 -0.77 19.68
CA ILE A 366 -35.89 -0.59 21.01
C ILE A 366 -34.37 -0.36 20.94
N GLN A 367 -33.63 -1.02 20.04
CA GLN A 367 -32.20 -0.74 19.85
C GLN A 367 -31.94 0.64 19.24
N VAL A 368 -32.75 1.05 18.27
CA VAL A 368 -32.66 2.40 17.70
C VAL A 368 -33.02 3.46 18.75
N LEU A 369 -34.03 3.20 19.59
CA LEU A 369 -34.40 4.11 20.69
C LEU A 369 -33.35 4.13 21.82
N SER A 370 -32.70 3.00 22.14
CA SER A 370 -31.61 2.99 23.12
C SER A 370 -30.39 3.76 22.65
N CYS A 371 -30.10 3.79 21.34
CA CYS A 371 -29.01 4.59 20.78
C CYS A 371 -29.34 6.09 20.62
N VAL A 372 -30.61 6.49 20.81
CA VAL A 372 -31.08 7.88 20.71
C VAL A 372 -31.20 8.54 22.09
N PHE A 373 -31.26 7.76 23.17
CA PHE A 373 -31.48 8.24 24.54
C PHE A 373 -30.31 7.98 25.51
N ASP A 374 -29.12 7.59 25.03
CA ASP A 374 -27.86 7.60 25.79
C ASP A 374 -26.93 8.74 25.33
#